data_AF-A0A9D7DV20-F1
#
_entry.id   AF-A0A9D7DV20-F1
#
_cell.length_a   1.000
_cell.length_b   1.000
_cell.length_c   1.000
_cell.angle_alpha   90.00
_cell.angle_beta   90.00
_cell.angle_gamma   90.00
#
_symmetry.space_group_name_H-M   'P 1'
#
loop_
_entity.id
_entity.type
_entity.pdbx_description
1 polymer ?
#
loop_
_entity_poly.entity_id
_entity_poly.type
_entity_poly.pdbx_seq_one_letter_code
_entity_poly.pdbx_strand_id
1 'polypeptide(L)' 'MSSHCAYSFADLYRAAYGGEPTREQLQELYALAQEQRNAVVREWVKRAGWETVDVRGTDGEVYASFGPKGSAACA' A
#
# COMPACT_ATOMS: atom_id res chain seq x y z
N MET A 1 -1.02 -11.44 -21.08
CA MET A 1 -0.02 -11.88 -20.09
C MET A 1 -0.12 -10.93 -18.93
N SER A 2 -0.59 -11.47 -17.81
CA SER A 2 -1.10 -10.74 -16.65
C SER A 2 0.05 -10.12 -15.85
N SER A 3 0.22 -8.81 -15.94
CA SER A 3 1.13 -8.07 -15.08
C SER A 3 0.29 -7.29 -14.08
N HIS A 4 -0.38 -8.01 -13.18
CA HIS A 4 -0.90 -7.37 -11.97
C HIS A 4 0.31 -6.92 -11.16
N CYS A 5 0.66 -5.64 -11.25
CA CYS A 5 1.72 -5.07 -10.46
C CYS A 5 1.26 -5.05 -8.99
N ALA A 6 1.48 -6.15 -8.29
CA ALA A 6 1.31 -6.21 -6.85
C ALA A 6 2.47 -5.43 -6.22
N TYR A 7 2.21 -4.17 -5.87
CA TYR A 7 3.17 -3.34 -5.15
C TYR A 7 3.16 -3.70 -3.67
N SER A 8 4.35 -3.89 -3.10
CA SER A 8 4.50 -4.18 -1.67
C SER A 8 4.51 -2.90 -0.84
N PHE A 9 4.38 -3.05 0.49
CA PHE A 9 4.59 -1.92 1.40
C PHE A 9 6.02 -1.36 1.33
N ALA A 10 7.01 -2.19 0.99
CA ALA A 10 8.38 -1.73 0.78
C ALA A 10 8.48 -0.84 -0.47
N ASP A 11 7.82 -1.22 -1.56
CA ASP A 11 7.79 -0.39 -2.79
C ASP A 11 7.12 0.96 -2.53
N LEU A 12 6.01 0.94 -1.79
CA LEU A 12 5.29 2.15 -1.40
C LEU A 12 6.15 3.04 -0.48
N TYR A 13 6.81 2.45 0.53
CA TYR A 13 7.68 3.19 1.43
C TYR A 13 8.86 3.82 0.69
N ARG A 14 9.48 3.07 -0.24
CA ARG A 14 10.53 3.59 -1.10
C ARG A 14 10.06 4.74 -1.96
N ALA A 15 8.87 4.65 -2.54
CA ALA A 15 8.29 5.74 -3.32
C ALA A 15 7.96 6.97 -2.46
N ALA A 16 7.56 6.78 -1.20
CA ALA A 16 7.19 7.86 -0.29
C ALA A 16 8.38 8.56 0.39
N TYR A 17 9.47 7.83 0.67
CA TYR A 17 10.58 8.30 1.51
C TYR A 17 11.95 8.21 0.85
N GLY A 18 12.07 7.58 -0.32
CA GLY A 18 13.34 7.48 -1.06
C GLY A 18 14.33 6.45 -0.52
N GLY A 19 13.90 5.50 0.31
CA GLY A 19 14.73 4.45 0.90
C GLY A 19 13.95 3.17 1.22
N GLU A 20 14.64 2.11 1.60
CA GLU A 20 14.01 0.85 2.00
C GLU A 20 13.60 0.91 3.50
N PRO A 21 12.41 0.43 3.87
CA PRO A 21 12.04 0.34 5.29
C PRO A 21 12.88 -0.74 5.99
N THR A 22 13.14 -0.55 7.28
CA THR A 22 13.76 -1.60 8.08
C THR A 22 12.77 -2.75 8.32
N ARG A 23 13.31 -3.90 8.73
CA ARG A 23 12.48 -5.05 9.10
C ARG A 23 11.58 -4.73 10.28
N GLU A 24 12.08 -3.98 11.28
CA GLU A 24 11.26 -3.58 12.43
C GLU A 24 10.09 -2.69 11.98
N GLN A 25 10.32 -1.71 11.11
CA GLN A 25 9.26 -0.81 10.62
C GLN A 25 8.14 -1.56 9.89
N LEU A 26 8.50 -2.56 9.07
CA LEU A 26 7.50 -3.41 8.43
C LEU A 26 6.76 -4.28 9.44
N GLN A 27 7.46 -4.85 10.42
CA GLN A 27 6.83 -5.65 11.47
C GLN A 27 5.85 -4.84 12.32
N GLU A 28 6.22 -3.62 12.69
CA GLU A 28 5.33 -2.68 13.39
C GLU A 28 4.08 -2.39 12.56
N LEU A 29 4.23 -2.11 11.25
CA LEU A 29 3.10 -1.91 10.34
C LEU A 29 2.18 -3.13 10.26
N TYR A 30 2.74 -4.34 10.19
CA TYR A 30 1.97 -5.59 10.17
C TYR A 30 1.32 -5.92 11.53
N ALA A 31 1.85 -5.40 12.64
CA ALA A 31 1.25 -5.57 13.96
C ALA A 31 0.05 -4.64 14.21
N LEU A 32 -0.11 -3.57 13.41
CA LEU A 32 -1.25 -2.67 13.51
C LEU A 32 -2.57 -3.34 13.11
N ALA A 33 -3.65 -2.87 13.72
CA ALA A 33 -5.01 -3.17 13.27
C ALA A 33 -5.23 -2.68 11.83
N GLN A 34 -6.12 -3.34 11.09
CA GLN A 34 -6.32 -3.08 9.66
C GLN A 34 -6.65 -1.60 9.36
N GLU A 35 -7.51 -0.98 10.17
CA GLU A 35 -7.85 0.45 10.04
C GLU A 35 -6.64 1.37 10.23
N GLN A 36 -5.84 1.11 11.26
CA GLN A 36 -4.62 1.88 11.55
C GLN A 36 -3.58 1.70 10.44
N ARG A 37 -3.41 0.47 9.96
CA ARG A 37 -2.53 0.16 8.82
C ARG A 37 -2.99 0.90 7.57
N ASN A 38 -4.29 0.92 7.27
CA ASN A 38 -4.84 1.66 6.15
C ASN A 38 -4.55 3.17 6.27
N ALA A 39 -4.67 3.75 7.47
CA ALA A 39 -4.34 5.15 7.67
C ALA A 39 -2.87 5.45 7.34
N VAL A 40 -1.94 4.60 7.82
CA VAL A 40 -0.51 4.73 7.50
C VAL A 40 -0.25 4.58 6.00
N VAL A 41 -0.84 3.55 5.37
CA VAL A 41 -0.71 3.31 3.93
C VAL A 41 -1.22 4.50 3.11
N ARG A 42 -2.35 5.10 3.46
CA ARG A 42 -2.89 6.28 2.78
C ARG A 42 -1.96 7.49 2.89
N GLU A 43 -1.31 7.68 4.03
CA GLU A 43 -0.31 8.74 4.18
C GLU A 43 0.93 8.50 3.32
N TRP A 44 1.40 7.25 3.23
CA TRP A 44 2.49 6.90 2.33
C TRP A 44 2.11 7.08 0.86
N VAL A 45 0.90 6.68 0.47
CA VAL A 45 0.38 6.87 -0.90
C VAL A 45 0.37 8.35 -1.29
N LYS A 46 -0.13 9.23 -0.42
CA LYS A 46 -0.12 10.69 -0.66
C LYS A 46 1.30 11.21 -0.89
N ARG A 47 2.26 10.77 -0.07
CA ARG A 47 3.68 11.18 -0.19
C ARG A 47 4.33 10.64 -1.47
N ALA A 48 4.05 9.38 -1.80
CA ALA A 48 4.55 8.74 -3.01
C ALA A 48 3.94 9.32 -4.30
N GLY A 49 2.88 10.12 -4.20
CA GLY A 49 2.11 10.59 -5.36
C GLY A 49 1.34 9.46 -6.06
N TRP A 50 1.06 8.38 -5.34
CA TRP A 50 0.34 7.20 -5.82
C TRP A 50 -1.18 7.37 -5.65
N GLU A 51 -1.93 6.39 -6.10
CA GLU A 51 -3.38 6.28 -5.92
C GLU A 51 -3.71 5.15 -4.95
N THR A 52 -4.87 5.26 -4.31
CA THR A 52 -5.39 4.21 -3.43
C THR A 52 -6.88 4.03 -3.64
N VAL A 53 -7.34 2.78 -3.53
CA VAL A 53 -8.74 2.38 -3.62
C VAL A 53 -9.08 1.44 -2.48
N ASP A 54 -10.26 1.61 -1.92
CA ASP A 54 -10.76 0.72 -0.88
C ASP A 54 -11.34 -0.55 -1.50
N VAL A 55 -10.79 -1.69 -1.09
CA VAL A 55 -11.21 -3.02 -1.54
C VAL A 55 -11.71 -3.79 -0.34
N ARG A 56 -12.90 -4.35 -0.44
CA ARG A 56 -13.44 -5.23 0.61
C ARG A 56 -12.90 -6.64 0.44
N GLY A 57 -12.23 -7.16 1.46
CA GLY A 57 -11.78 -8.54 1.51
C GLY A 57 -12.93 -9.52 1.73
N THR A 58 -12.66 -10.81 1.51
CA THR A 58 -13.62 -11.90 1.74
C THR A 58 -13.92 -12.13 3.22
N ASP A 59 -13.05 -11.65 4.09
CA ASP A 59 -13.20 -11.57 5.55
C ASP A 59 -14.11 -10.41 6.01
N GLY A 60 -14.54 -9.55 5.08
CA GLY A 60 -15.40 -8.41 5.35
C GLY A 60 -14.66 -7.13 5.72
N GLU A 61 -13.35 -7.20 5.93
CA GLU A 61 -12.46 -6.07 6.21
C GLU A 61 -12.25 -5.20 4.97
N VAL A 62 -11.94 -3.92 5.17
CA VAL A 62 -11.60 -2.99 4.10
C VAL A 62 -10.10 -2.80 4.04
N TYR A 63 -9.53 -2.97 2.86
CA TYR A 63 -8.11 -2.85 2.58
C TYR A 63 -7.86 -1.65 1.68
N ALA A 64 -6.90 -0.81 2.05
CA ALA A 64 -6.40 0.24 1.16
C ALA A 64 -5.45 -0.38 0.13
N SER A 65 -5.96 -0.70 -1.06
CA SER A 65 -5.13 -1.08 -2.21
C SER A 65 -4.47 0.15 -2.80
N PHE A 66 -3.27 0.03 -3.38
CA PHE A 66 -2.48 1.17 -3.84
C PHE A 66 -1.60 0.86 -5.06
N GLY A 67 -1.26 1.91 -5.81
CA GLY A 67 -0.33 1.82 -6.94
C GLY A 67 -0.02 3.18 -7.58
N PRO A 68 0.99 3.28 -8.48
CA PRO A 68 1.34 4.52 -9.17
C PRO A 68 0.18 5.10 -10.00
N LYS A 69 0.08 6.44 -10.06
CA LYS A 69 -0.89 7.14 -10.91
C LYS A 69 -0.79 6.71 -12.36
N GLY A 70 -1.92 6.45 -13.00
CA GLY A 70 -1.95 6.09 -14.42
C GLY A 70 -1.35 4.72 -14.72
N SER A 71 -1.26 3.84 -13.71
CA SER A 71 -1.19 2.40 -13.91
C SER A 71 -2.53 1.93 -14.50
N ALA A 72 -2.78 2.32 -15.75
CA ALA A 72 -3.88 1.82 -16.55
C ALA A 72 -3.70 0.30 -16.71
N ALA A 73 -4.76 -0.45 -16.44
CA ALA A 73 -4.88 -1.90 -16.52
C ALA A 73 -4.31 -2.71 -15.34
N CYS A 74 -5.02 -2.62 -14.21
CA CYS A 74 -5.34 -3.81 -13.41
C CYS A 74 -6.86 -3.85 -13.25
N ALA A 75 -7.58 -3.91 -14.38
CA ALA A 75 -9.01 -4.20 -14.43
C ALA A 75 -9.22 -5.71 -14.54
#